data_AF-A0A235IY83-F1
#
_entry.id   AF-A0A235IY83-F1
#
_cell.length_a   1.000
_cell.length_b   1.000
_cell.length_c   1.000
_cell.angle_alpha   90.00
_cell.angle_beta   90.00
_cell.angle_gamma   90.00
#
_symmetry.space_group_name_H-M   'P 1'
#
loop_
_entity.id
_entity.type
_entity.pdbx_description
1 polymer ?
#
loop_
_entity_poly.entity_id
_entity_poly.type
_entity_poly.pdbx_seq_one_letter_code
_entity_poly.pdbx_strand_id
1 'polypeptide(L)'
;MGAIDRGKEIIKEAIRATQAGLVARIPVADEPNLVVFERALRAADVQRMLIQKGVRVEFYFPEAPVEQAKKSMLQVIRSASAEIQEIIFPYLAEDYADAEIALASPEVQRALNRRGITASLRLESQPQIVIATIDQAISSEFNRYFRERE
;
A
#
# COMPACT_ATOMS: atom_id res chain seq x y z
N MET A 1 16.21 28.58 -4.36
CA MET A 1 16.47 27.35 -3.56
C MET A 1 16.51 26.19 -4.56
N GLY A 2 17.65 25.51 -4.69
CA GLY A 2 17.86 24.51 -5.76
C GLY A 2 17.23 23.15 -5.46
N ALA A 3 17.00 22.33 -6.48
CA ALA A 3 16.46 20.96 -6.32
C ALA A 3 17.32 20.09 -5.38
N ILE A 4 18.66 20.26 -5.43
CA ILE A 4 19.61 19.58 -4.54
C ILE A 4 19.46 20.06 -3.08
N ASP A 5 19.19 21.35 -2.85
CA ASP A 5 19.00 21.87 -1.49
C ASP A 5 17.75 21.29 -0.84
N ARG A 6 16.65 21.20 -1.61
CA ARG A 6 15.43 20.53 -1.17
C ARG A 6 15.68 19.04 -0.90
N GLY A 7 16.42 18.36 -1.76
CA GLY A 7 16.81 16.96 -1.57
C GLY A 7 17.61 16.73 -0.28
N LYS A 8 18.54 17.63 0.05
CA LYS A 8 19.31 17.58 1.30
C LYS A 8 18.39 17.69 2.52
N GLU A 9 17.47 18.64 2.54
CA GLU A 9 16.58 18.83 3.70
C GLU A 9 15.68 17.61 3.94
N ILE A 10 15.10 17.02 2.87
CA ILE A 10 14.33 15.77 2.98
C ILE A 10 15.18 14.65 3.59
N ILE A 11 16.43 14.47 3.12
CA ILE A 11 17.32 13.45 3.68
C ILE A 11 17.64 13.73 5.15
N LYS A 12 17.92 14.98 5.51
CA LYS A 12 18.21 15.35 6.91
C LYS A 12 17.02 15.11 7.82
N GLU A 13 15.81 15.45 7.39
CA GLU A 13 14.58 15.17 8.15
C GLU A 13 14.38 13.68 8.35
N ALA A 14 14.57 12.87 7.30
CA ALA A 14 14.52 11.41 7.41
C ALA A 14 15.56 10.86 8.39
N ILE A 15 16.81 11.36 8.34
CA ILE A 15 17.84 11.00 9.32
C ILE A 15 17.40 11.41 10.73
N ARG A 16 16.87 12.62 10.93
CA ARG A 16 16.40 13.11 12.25
C ARG A 16 15.26 12.25 12.81
N ALA A 17 14.33 11.80 11.97
CA ALA A 17 13.21 10.95 12.37
C ALA A 17 13.62 9.49 12.64
N THR A 18 14.69 9.00 12.01
CA THR A 18 15.13 7.60 12.11
C THR A 18 15.94 7.34 13.38
N GLN A 19 15.70 6.25 14.09
CA GLN A 19 16.50 5.90 15.28
C GLN A 19 17.95 5.55 14.90
N ALA A 20 18.89 5.76 15.83
CA ALA A 20 20.29 5.43 15.61
C ALA A 20 20.49 3.92 15.31
N GLY A 21 21.39 3.60 14.38
CA GLY A 21 21.63 2.21 13.95
C GLY A 21 20.60 1.65 12.97
N LEU A 22 19.52 2.38 12.66
CA LEU A 22 18.51 1.96 11.69
C LEU A 22 18.71 2.59 10.31
N VAL A 23 17.86 2.19 9.37
CA VAL A 23 17.85 2.66 7.99
C VAL A 23 16.74 3.69 7.80
N ALA A 24 17.10 4.88 7.34
CA ALA A 24 16.17 5.91 6.87
C ALA A 24 15.73 5.58 5.45
N ARG A 25 14.46 5.20 5.29
CA ARG A 25 13.87 4.89 3.98
C ARG A 25 13.18 6.12 3.41
N ILE A 26 13.55 6.51 2.20
CA ILE A 26 13.06 7.72 1.56
C ILE A 26 12.37 7.34 0.24
N PRO A 27 11.06 7.65 0.07
CA PRO A 27 10.37 7.41 -1.18
C PRO A 27 10.87 8.38 -2.27
N VAL A 28 11.01 7.87 -3.49
CA VAL A 28 11.42 8.62 -4.67
C VAL A 28 10.33 8.49 -5.73
N ALA A 29 9.91 9.62 -6.32
CA ALA A 29 8.83 9.64 -7.31
C ALA A 29 9.23 9.02 -8.66
N ASP A 30 10.46 9.29 -9.13
CA ASP A 30 10.95 8.90 -10.45
C ASP A 30 12.50 8.90 -10.51
N GLU A 31 13.06 8.35 -11.59
CA GLU A 31 14.51 8.25 -11.78
C GLU A 31 15.24 9.61 -11.75
N PRO A 32 14.71 10.70 -12.37
CA PRO A 32 15.31 12.02 -12.24
C PRO A 32 15.45 12.48 -10.78
N ASN A 33 14.44 12.25 -9.95
CA ASN A 33 14.48 12.60 -8.55
C ASN A 33 15.48 11.75 -7.78
N LEU A 34 15.67 10.48 -8.15
CA LEU A 34 16.71 9.62 -7.56
C LEU A 34 18.10 10.24 -7.74
N VAL A 35 18.42 10.73 -8.95
CA VAL A 35 19.71 11.37 -9.23
C VAL A 35 19.92 12.62 -8.36
N VAL A 36 18.86 13.39 -8.11
CA VAL A 36 18.92 14.56 -7.20
C VAL A 36 19.21 14.11 -5.78
N PHE A 37 18.53 13.07 -5.29
CA PHE A 37 18.74 12.52 -3.96
C PHE A 37 20.13 11.90 -3.77
N GLU A 38 20.66 11.18 -4.76
CA GLU A 38 22.02 10.63 -4.72
C GLU A 38 23.07 11.73 -4.65
N ARG A 39 22.88 12.83 -5.41
CA ARG A 39 23.75 14.01 -5.33
C ARG A 39 23.66 14.70 -3.98
N ALA A 40 22.44 14.87 -3.45
CA ALA A 40 22.21 15.44 -2.13
C ALA A 40 22.80 14.59 -1.01
N LEU A 41 22.76 13.26 -1.14
CA LEU A 41 23.33 12.32 -0.18
C LEU A 41 24.84 12.51 -0.05
N ARG A 42 25.55 12.84 -1.13
CA ARG A 42 27.00 13.09 -1.14
C ARG A 42 27.40 14.43 -0.51
N ALA A 43 26.45 15.28 -0.14
CA ALA A 43 26.75 16.55 0.49
C ALA A 43 27.41 16.35 1.87
N ALA A 44 28.43 17.15 2.18
CA ALA A 44 29.26 16.96 3.38
C ALA A 44 28.47 17.08 4.70
N ASP A 45 27.46 17.94 4.74
CA ASP A 45 26.57 18.11 5.88
C ASP A 45 25.67 16.88 6.10
N VAL A 46 25.13 16.30 5.02
CA VAL A 46 24.35 15.06 5.08
C VAL A 46 25.23 13.87 5.51
N GLN A 47 26.41 13.71 4.91
CA GLN A 47 27.35 12.65 5.27
C GLN A 47 27.77 12.72 6.75
N ARG A 48 28.03 13.93 7.26
CA ARG A 48 28.33 14.13 8.68
C ARG A 48 27.18 13.65 9.58
N MET A 49 25.93 13.95 9.22
CA MET A 49 24.76 13.51 9.99
C MET A 49 24.59 11.99 10.00
N LEU A 50 24.83 11.32 8.87
CA LEU A 50 24.77 9.85 8.77
C LEU A 50 25.78 9.18 9.71
N ILE A 51 27.02 9.67 9.72
CA ILE A 51 28.09 9.16 10.59
C ILE A 51 27.75 9.42 12.06
N GLN A 52 27.35 10.65 12.39
CA GLN A 52 27.03 11.04 13.78
C GLN A 52 25.88 10.21 14.37
N LYS A 53 24.87 9.90 13.56
CA LYS A 53 23.70 9.15 14.02
C LYS A 53 23.83 7.64 13.83
N GLY A 54 24.81 7.18 13.06
CA GLY A 54 24.93 5.78 12.66
C GLY A 54 23.73 5.29 11.85
N VAL A 55 23.18 6.14 10.98
CA VAL A 55 22.01 5.83 10.15
C VAL A 55 22.47 5.58 8.71
N ARG A 56 21.84 4.62 8.04
CA ARG A 56 22.00 4.39 6.59
C ARG A 56 20.77 4.93 5.86
N VAL A 57 20.91 5.34 4.61
CA VAL A 57 19.78 5.80 3.78
C VAL A 57 19.53 4.80 2.66
N GLU A 58 18.26 4.46 2.45
CA GLU A 58 17.79 3.67 1.33
C GLU A 58 16.70 4.45 0.57
N PHE A 59 16.89 4.57 -0.74
CA PHE A 59 15.89 5.15 -1.63
C PHE A 59 15.02 4.03 -2.20
N TYR A 60 13.71 4.24 -2.27
CA TYR A 60 12.80 3.29 -2.89
C TYR A 60 11.75 4.01 -3.72
N PHE A 61 11.31 3.38 -4.79
CA PHE A 61 10.15 3.84 -5.55
C PHE A 61 8.90 3.27 -4.89
N PRO A 62 7.98 4.10 -4.36
CA PRO A 62 6.74 3.60 -3.83
C PRO A 62 5.95 2.95 -4.97
N GLU A 63 5.42 1.76 -4.70
CA GLU A 63 4.52 1.06 -5.62
C GLU A 63 3.29 1.95 -5.86
N ALA A 64 2.81 2.06 -7.10
CA ALA A 64 1.63 2.87 -7.41
C ALA A 64 0.42 2.39 -6.59
N PRO A 65 -0.48 3.28 -6.12
CA PRO A 65 -1.63 2.90 -5.28
C PRO A 65 -2.47 1.75 -5.86
N VAL A 66 -2.73 1.79 -7.17
CA VAL A 66 -3.41 0.69 -7.90
C VAL A 66 -2.68 -0.65 -7.77
N GLU A 67 -1.35 -0.66 -7.91
CA GLU A 67 -0.55 -1.88 -7.79
C GLU A 67 -0.52 -2.41 -6.36
N GLN A 68 -0.50 -1.51 -5.36
CA GLN A 68 -0.64 -1.88 -3.95
C GLN A 68 -2.01 -2.52 -3.68
N ALA A 69 -3.10 -1.90 -4.14
CA ALA A 69 -4.46 -2.42 -4.00
C ALA A 69 -4.58 -3.80 -4.68
N LYS A 70 -4.05 -3.93 -5.90
CA LYS A 70 -4.03 -5.18 -6.66
C LYS A 70 -3.31 -6.29 -5.91
N LYS A 71 -2.11 -6.00 -5.38
CA LYS A 71 -1.32 -6.96 -4.61
C LYS A 71 -2.04 -7.43 -3.35
N SER A 72 -2.69 -6.50 -2.65
CA SER A 72 -3.54 -6.80 -1.49
C SER A 72 -4.69 -7.74 -1.86
N MET A 73 -5.48 -7.40 -2.90
CA MET A 73 -6.59 -8.24 -3.38
C MET A 73 -6.11 -9.65 -3.76
N LEU A 74 -5.01 -9.75 -4.52
CA LEU A 74 -4.45 -11.04 -4.92
C LEU A 74 -3.97 -11.87 -3.73
N GLN A 75 -3.44 -11.24 -2.68
CA GLN A 75 -3.07 -11.94 -1.45
C GLN A 75 -4.30 -12.52 -0.76
N VAL A 76 -5.36 -11.72 -0.60
CA VAL A 76 -6.61 -12.14 0.03
C VAL A 76 -7.25 -13.31 -0.74
N ILE A 77 -7.39 -13.19 -2.06
CA ILE A 77 -7.94 -14.24 -2.94
C ILE A 77 -7.16 -15.56 -2.81
N ARG A 78 -5.82 -15.48 -2.70
CA ARG A 78 -4.96 -16.65 -2.53
C ARG A 78 -5.10 -17.28 -1.15
N SER A 79 -5.34 -16.48 -0.12
CA SER A 79 -5.46 -16.94 1.27
C SER A 79 -6.88 -17.38 1.66
N ALA A 80 -7.90 -17.00 0.88
CA ALA A 80 -9.27 -17.43 1.10
C ALA A 80 -9.35 -18.97 1.09
N SER A 81 -10.05 -19.58 2.05
CA SER A 81 -10.42 -21.01 2.03
C SER A 81 -11.22 -21.39 0.77
N ALA A 82 -11.25 -22.68 0.43
CA ALA A 82 -11.98 -23.20 -0.72
C ALA A 82 -13.52 -23.10 -0.60
N GLU A 83 -14.03 -22.92 0.62
CA GLU A 83 -15.46 -22.82 0.92
C GLU A 83 -16.04 -21.41 0.70
N ILE A 84 -15.17 -20.44 0.42
CA ILE A 84 -15.54 -19.04 0.23
C ILE A 84 -15.98 -18.84 -1.20
N GLN A 85 -17.12 -18.16 -1.37
CA GLN A 85 -17.67 -17.83 -2.68
C GLN A 85 -17.70 -16.34 -2.95
N GLU A 86 -17.65 -15.49 -1.91
CA GLU A 86 -17.68 -14.04 -2.05
C GLU A 86 -16.67 -13.35 -1.11
N ILE A 87 -15.98 -12.34 -1.62
CA ILE A 87 -15.08 -11.47 -0.86
C ILE A 87 -15.51 -10.01 -1.03
N ILE A 88 -15.71 -9.30 0.08
CA ILE A 88 -15.90 -7.85 0.06
C ILE A 88 -14.60 -7.18 0.46
N PHE A 89 -14.09 -6.34 -0.44
CA PHE A 89 -12.93 -5.51 -0.15
C PHE A 89 -13.38 -4.12 0.30
N PRO A 90 -13.17 -3.78 1.58
CA PRO A 90 -13.44 -2.44 2.07
C PRO A 90 -12.29 -1.50 1.72
N TYR A 91 -12.63 -0.29 1.31
CA TYR A 91 -11.67 0.78 1.05
C TYR A 91 -12.19 2.10 1.59
N LEU A 92 -11.25 2.95 1.99
CA LEU A 92 -11.54 4.34 2.31
C LEU A 92 -11.92 5.10 1.03
N ALA A 93 -12.62 6.21 1.17
CA ALA A 93 -13.05 7.02 0.03
C ALA A 93 -11.88 7.52 -0.83
N GLU A 94 -10.73 7.79 -0.22
CA GLU A 94 -9.51 8.23 -0.89
C GLU A 94 -8.86 7.15 -1.78
N ASP A 95 -9.03 5.87 -1.45
CA ASP A 95 -8.42 4.74 -2.15
C ASP A 95 -9.41 4.01 -3.08
N TYR A 96 -10.71 4.34 -3.02
CA TYR A 96 -11.77 3.57 -3.69
C TYR A 96 -11.60 3.52 -5.21
N ALA A 97 -11.18 4.63 -5.83
CA ALA A 97 -10.96 4.69 -7.28
C ALA A 97 -9.80 3.78 -7.72
N ASP A 98 -8.70 3.78 -6.96
CA ASP A 98 -7.56 2.90 -7.22
C ASP A 98 -7.91 1.43 -7.02
N ALA A 99 -8.72 1.13 -6.00
CA ALA A 99 -9.26 -0.19 -5.75
C ALA A 99 -10.20 -0.66 -6.87
N GLU A 100 -11.04 0.23 -7.42
CA GLU A 100 -11.93 -0.09 -8.54
C GLU A 100 -11.13 -0.49 -9.79
N ILE A 101 -10.09 0.28 -10.11
CA ILE A 101 -9.17 -0.05 -11.21
C ILE A 101 -8.45 -1.38 -10.94
N ALA A 102 -7.99 -1.60 -9.70
CA ALA A 102 -7.32 -2.83 -9.32
C ALA A 102 -8.25 -4.06 -9.41
N LEU A 103 -9.50 -3.96 -8.95
CA LEU A 103 -10.48 -5.04 -9.04
C LEU A 103 -10.80 -5.35 -10.51
N ALA A 104 -10.92 -4.34 -11.36
CA ALA A 104 -11.14 -4.51 -12.80
C ALA A 104 -9.91 -5.06 -13.55
N SER A 105 -8.75 -5.16 -12.91
CA SER A 105 -7.53 -5.63 -13.57
C SER A 105 -7.64 -7.09 -14.03
N PRO A 106 -7.07 -7.43 -15.21
CA PRO A 106 -7.10 -8.81 -15.72
C PRO A 106 -6.49 -9.84 -14.77
N GLU A 107 -5.50 -9.44 -13.97
CA GLU A 107 -4.82 -10.32 -13.02
C GLU A 107 -5.73 -10.71 -11.86
N VAL A 108 -6.43 -9.74 -11.27
CA VAL A 108 -7.38 -9.98 -10.18
C VAL A 108 -8.58 -10.77 -10.67
N GLN A 109 -9.14 -10.40 -11.82
CA GLN A 109 -10.27 -11.12 -12.43
C GLN A 109 -9.92 -12.58 -12.74
N ARG A 110 -8.71 -12.86 -13.24
CA ARG A 110 -8.24 -14.25 -13.46
C ARG A 110 -8.10 -15.01 -12.15
N ALA A 111 -7.62 -14.38 -11.07
CA ALA A 111 -7.47 -15.01 -9.77
C ALA A 111 -8.83 -15.38 -9.16
N LEU A 112 -9.81 -14.48 -9.24
CA LEU A 112 -11.20 -14.70 -8.82
C LEU A 112 -11.83 -15.86 -9.59
N ASN A 113 -11.75 -15.83 -10.92
CA ASN A 113 -12.31 -16.87 -11.79
C ASN A 113 -11.69 -18.25 -11.56
N ARG A 114 -10.38 -18.33 -11.31
CA ARG A 114 -9.70 -19.60 -10.99
C ARG A 114 -10.19 -20.22 -9.68
N ARG A 115 -10.65 -19.40 -8.73
CA ARG A 115 -11.17 -19.85 -7.44
C ARG A 115 -12.69 -20.00 -7.44
N GLY A 116 -13.38 -19.53 -8.47
CA GLY A 116 -14.84 -19.49 -8.50
C GLY A 116 -15.44 -18.52 -7.46
N ILE A 117 -14.70 -17.45 -7.13
CA ILE A 117 -15.07 -16.46 -6.12
C ILE A 117 -15.55 -15.18 -6.80
N THR A 118 -16.65 -14.60 -6.33
CA THR A 118 -17.08 -13.25 -6.69
C THR A 118 -16.48 -12.23 -5.72
N ALA A 119 -16.29 -10.99 -6.17
CA ALA A 119 -15.81 -9.93 -5.31
C ALA A 119 -16.48 -8.60 -5.60
N SER A 120 -16.63 -7.79 -4.57
CA SER A 120 -17.16 -6.43 -4.65
C SER A 120 -16.36 -5.47 -3.77
N LEU A 121 -16.46 -4.18 -4.09
CA LEU A 121 -15.87 -3.11 -3.29
C LEU A 121 -16.91 -2.50 -2.37
N ARG A 122 -16.46 -2.05 -1.21
CA ARG A 122 -17.29 -1.27 -0.30
C ARG A 122 -16.53 -0.06 0.22
N LEU A 123 -17.22 1.08 0.25
CA LEU A 123 -16.77 2.26 0.99
C LEU A 123 -16.97 2.01 2.48
N GLU A 124 -15.90 2.07 3.26
CA GLU A 124 -15.96 1.88 4.72
C GLU A 124 -15.13 2.95 5.43
N SER A 125 -15.62 3.48 6.55
CA SER A 125 -14.88 4.45 7.37
C SER A 125 -13.75 3.79 8.17
N GLN A 126 -13.82 2.47 8.38
CA GLN A 126 -12.77 1.66 9.00
C GLN A 126 -12.70 0.30 8.28
N PRO A 127 -11.67 0.05 7.46
CA PRO A 127 -11.66 -1.12 6.59
C PRO A 127 -11.50 -2.43 7.37
N GLN A 128 -12.49 -3.33 7.28
CA GLN A 128 -12.41 -4.71 7.76
C GLN A 128 -12.81 -5.70 6.68
N ILE A 129 -11.87 -6.52 6.20
CA ILE A 129 -12.15 -7.49 5.12
C ILE A 129 -13.16 -8.51 5.62
N VAL A 130 -14.27 -8.64 4.89
CA VAL A 130 -15.33 -9.60 5.23
C VAL A 130 -15.35 -10.70 4.17
N ILE A 131 -15.31 -11.93 4.66
CA ILE A 131 -15.22 -13.13 3.85
C ILE A 131 -16.36 -14.07 4.27
N ALA A 132 -17.18 -14.52 3.33
CA ALA A 132 -18.34 -15.38 3.60
C ALA A 132 -18.24 -16.75 2.95
N THR A 133 -18.80 -17.75 3.65
CA THR A 133 -19.00 -19.13 3.19
C THR A 133 -20.36 -19.30 2.52
N ILE A 134 -20.58 -20.46 1.88
CA ILE A 134 -21.82 -20.84 1.18
C ILE A 134 -23.08 -20.61 2.05
N ASP A 135 -23.06 -21.09 3.30
CA ASP A 135 -24.21 -21.00 4.19
C ASP A 135 -24.51 -19.55 4.63
N GLN A 136 -23.47 -18.72 4.75
CA GLN A 136 -23.56 -17.31 5.17
C GLN A 136 -24.03 -16.39 4.03
N ALA A 137 -23.67 -16.71 2.79
CA ALA A 137 -24.13 -15.98 1.61
C ALA A 137 -25.63 -16.24 1.34
N ILE A 138 -26.09 -17.48 1.52
CA ILE A 138 -27.49 -17.87 1.27
C ILE A 138 -28.43 -17.38 2.39
N SER A 139 -27.96 -17.35 3.63
CA SER A 139 -28.77 -17.00 4.81
C SER A 139 -29.04 -15.50 5.00
N SER A 140 -28.58 -14.64 4.10
CA SER A 140 -28.63 -13.17 4.27
C SER A 140 -27.90 -12.64 5.51
N GLU A 141 -27.09 -13.46 6.18
CA GLU A 141 -26.28 -13.05 7.34
C GLU A 141 -25.30 -11.94 6.97
N PHE A 142 -24.81 -11.95 5.74
CA PHE A 142 -23.98 -10.88 5.19
C PHE A 142 -24.70 -9.53 5.20
N ASN A 143 -25.92 -9.48 4.64
CA ASN A 143 -26.75 -8.27 4.66
C ASN A 143 -27.09 -7.81 6.08
N ARG A 144 -27.26 -8.75 7.02
CA ARG A 144 -27.55 -8.44 8.43
C ARG A 144 -26.35 -7.83 9.14
N TYR A 145 -25.18 -8.46 9.04
CA TYR A 145 -23.91 -7.96 9.58
C TYR A 145 -23.62 -6.53 9.11
N PHE A 146 -24.02 -6.22 7.88
CA PHE A 146 -23.80 -4.89 7.31
C PHE A 146 -24.85 -3.84 7.68
N ARG A 147 -26.12 -4.21 7.89
CA ARG A 147 -27.14 -3.28 8.42
C ARG A 147 -26.92 -2.91 9.88
N GLU A 148 -26.28 -3.78 10.65
CA GLU A 148 -25.98 -3.52 12.07
C GLU A 148 -24.80 -2.53 12.25
N ARG A 149 -24.14 -2.12 11.17
CA ARG A 149 -22.97 -1.22 11.18
C ARG A 149 -23.18 0.12 10.43
N GLU A 150 -24.38 0.38 9.90
CA GLU A 150 -24.83 1.72 9.48
C GLU A 150 -25.43 2.48 10.68
#